data_AF-A0A9Q3H0D1-F1
#
_entry.id   AF-A0A9Q3H0D1-F1
#
_cell.length_a   1.000
_cell.length_b   1.000
_cell.length_c   1.000
_cell.angle_alpha   90.00
_cell.angle_beta   90.00
_cell.angle_gamma   90.00
#
_symmetry.space_group_name_H-M   'P 1'
#
loop_
_entity.id
_entity.type
_entity.pdbx_description
1 polymer ?
#
loop_
_entity_poly.entity_id
_entity_poly.type
_entity_poly.pdbx_seq_one_letter_code
_entity_poly.pdbx_strand_id
1 'polypeptide(L)'
;MDLPPLSFHASLEEQWDEEEEPEEIETVLKVVPPAYHQCLDVFSKVKAEKPPPHRSCDHHIELEGLLPPFQILKEAFTTAPILSHFNPSLPTFVETDASVYALAAVLSQVNDSGKHPI
;
A
#
# COMPACT_ATOMS: atom_id res chain seq x y z
N MET A 1 27.20 30.33 -32.53
CA MET A 1 25.96 30.74 -31.84
C MET A 1 25.60 29.57 -30.96
N ASP A 2 26.04 29.62 -29.71
CA ASP A 2 25.77 28.58 -28.72
C ASP A 2 24.53 29.00 -27.93
N LEU A 3 23.53 28.11 -27.89
CA LEU A 3 22.36 28.24 -27.04
C LEU A 3 22.79 28.01 -25.59
N PRO A 4 22.33 28.81 -24.61
CA PRO A 4 22.56 28.51 -23.21
C PRO A 4 21.78 27.25 -22.80
N PRO A 5 22.29 26.45 -21.85
CA PRO A 5 21.57 25.30 -21.32
C PRO A 5 20.31 25.78 -20.60
N LEU A 6 19.19 25.07 -20.84
CA LEU A 6 17.94 25.23 -20.11
C LEU A 6 18.21 25.05 -18.62
N SER A 7 18.20 26.16 -17.87
CA SER A 7 18.06 26.11 -16.42
C SER A 7 16.65 25.60 -16.15
N PHE A 8 16.56 24.37 -15.62
CA PHE A 8 15.36 23.92 -14.94
C PHE A 8 15.25 24.76 -13.67
N HIS A 9 14.62 25.93 -13.77
CA HIS A 9 14.08 26.59 -12.59
C HIS A 9 13.00 25.65 -12.07
N ALA A 10 13.34 24.87 -11.03
CA ALA A 10 12.36 24.29 -10.14
C ALA A 10 11.57 25.46 -9.53
N SER A 11 10.50 25.85 -10.24
CA SER A 11 9.50 26.76 -9.73
C SER A 11 8.78 26.05 -8.61
N LEU A 12 8.88 26.64 -7.43
CA LEU A 12 7.91 26.56 -6.34
C LEU A 12 7.61 25.11 -5.92
N GLU A 13 8.31 24.66 -4.87
CA GLU A 13 7.67 23.81 -3.88
C GLU A 13 6.41 24.54 -3.41
N GLU A 14 5.27 24.27 -4.05
CA GLU A 14 3.99 24.38 -3.38
C GLU A 14 4.06 23.37 -2.23
N GLN A 15 4.54 23.86 -1.08
CA GLN A 15 4.24 23.25 0.21
C GLN A 15 2.72 23.27 0.33
N TRP A 16 2.07 22.21 -0.13
CA TRP A 16 0.71 21.92 0.27
C TRP A 16 0.79 21.59 1.75
N ASP A 17 0.29 22.50 2.57
CA ASP A 17 0.00 22.22 3.97
C ASP A 17 -1.05 21.12 3.99
N GLU A 18 -0.62 19.86 4.12
CA GLU A 18 -1.46 18.71 4.42
C GLU A 18 -1.98 18.81 5.87
N GLU A 19 -2.59 19.93 6.22
CA GLU A 19 -3.33 20.09 7.47
C GLU A 19 -4.80 19.74 7.22
N GLU A 20 -5.46 19.20 8.24
CA GLU A 20 -6.89 18.93 8.11
C GLU A 20 -7.69 20.23 8.11
N GLU A 21 -8.60 20.35 7.14
CA GLU A 21 -9.55 21.45 7.10
C GLU A 21 -10.43 21.43 8.36
N PRO A 22 -10.63 22.58 9.04
CA PRO A 22 -11.35 22.64 10.31
C PRO A 22 -12.81 22.17 10.19
N GLU A 23 -13.43 22.34 9.02
CA GLU A 23 -14.76 21.83 8.74
C GLU A 23 -14.80 20.28 8.73
N GLU A 24 -13.74 19.63 8.23
CA GLU A 24 -13.64 18.16 8.25
C GLU A 24 -13.46 17.66 9.68
N ILE A 25 -12.59 18.29 10.49
CA ILE A 25 -12.40 17.94 11.90
C ILE A 25 -13.73 18.03 12.67
N GLU A 26 -14.51 19.10 12.44
CA GLU A 26 -15.81 19.26 13.09
C GLU A 26 -16.81 18.18 12.67
N THR A 27 -16.81 17.79 11.40
CA THR A 27 -17.67 16.68 10.92
C THR A 27 -17.28 15.35 11.57
N VAL A 28 -15.99 15.05 11.66
CA VAL A 28 -15.48 13.83 12.29
C VAL A 28 -15.85 13.81 13.78
N LEU A 29 -15.68 14.92 14.51
CA LEU A 29 -16.07 15.03 15.92
C LEU A 29 -17.56 14.81 16.17
N LYS A 30 -18.42 15.24 15.24
CA LYS A 30 -19.89 15.07 15.34
C LYS A 30 -20.33 13.65 15.06
N VAL A 31 -19.68 12.97 14.11
CA VAL A 31 -20.07 11.62 13.65
C VAL A 31 -19.46 10.53 14.55
N VAL A 32 -18.22 10.71 15.00
CA VAL A 32 -17.51 9.72 15.81
C VAL A 32 -18.03 9.76 17.25
N PRO A 33 -18.52 8.63 17.80
CA PRO A 33 -18.99 8.59 19.18
C PRO A 33 -17.87 8.97 20.18
N PRO A 34 -18.18 9.62 21.32
CA PRO A 34 -17.17 10.11 22.26
C PRO A 34 -16.19 9.06 22.77
N ALA A 35 -16.62 7.80 22.88
CA ALA A 35 -15.76 6.69 23.30
C ALA A 35 -14.58 6.43 22.34
N TYR A 36 -14.68 6.87 21.08
CA TYR A 36 -13.65 6.73 20.06
C TYR A 36 -12.86 8.02 19.82
N HIS A 37 -13.12 9.10 20.59
CA HIS A 37 -12.41 10.37 20.40
C HIS A 37 -10.89 10.27 20.66
N GLN A 38 -10.45 9.26 21.42
CA GLN A 38 -9.04 8.95 21.60
C GLN A 38 -8.33 8.45 20.31
N CYS A 39 -9.10 8.02 19.30
CA CYS A 39 -8.62 7.50 18.02
C CYS A 39 -9.09 8.38 16.84
N LEU A 40 -9.36 9.67 17.06
CA LEU A 40 -9.78 10.59 15.98
C LEU A 40 -8.79 10.65 14.83
N ASP A 41 -7.51 10.45 15.15
CA ASP A 41 -6.43 10.36 14.17
C ASP A 41 -6.59 9.20 13.17
N VAL A 42 -7.32 8.14 13.52
CA VAL A 42 -7.64 7.03 12.59
C VAL A 42 -8.68 7.46 11.56
N PHE A 43 -9.53 8.42 11.90
CA PHE A 43 -10.54 8.99 11.00
C PHE A 43 -10.01 10.17 10.19
N SER A 44 -8.75 10.56 10.43
CA SER A 44 -8.09 11.63 9.69
C SER A 44 -7.77 11.18 8.28
N LYS A 45 -8.30 11.91 7.28
CA LYS A 45 -8.10 11.57 5.87
C LYS A 45 -6.63 11.76 5.47
N VAL A 46 -6.02 12.85 5.93
CA VAL A 46 -4.61 13.14 5.69
C VAL A 46 -3.69 12.05 6.27
N LYS A 47 -3.97 11.60 7.49
CA LYS A 47 -3.15 10.53 8.12
C LYS A 47 -3.37 9.17 7.46
N ALA A 48 -4.57 8.91 6.93
CA ALA A 48 -4.87 7.66 6.22
C ALA A 48 -4.14 7.55 4.88
N GLU A 49 -3.82 8.67 4.22
CA GLU A 49 -3.05 8.68 2.97
C GLU A 49 -1.55 8.38 3.19
N LYS A 50 -1.06 8.50 4.43
CA LYS A 50 0.33 8.19 4.76
C LYS A 50 0.47 6.68 5.02
N PRO A 51 1.34 5.98 4.27
CA PRO A 51 1.51 4.55 4.46
C PRO A 51 1.99 4.28 5.90
N PRO A 52 1.52 3.19 6.52
CA PRO A 52 2.04 2.77 7.82
C PRO A 52 3.58 2.61 7.75
N PRO A 53 4.30 2.87 8.85
CA PRO A 53 5.72 2.58 8.91
C PRO A 53 5.98 1.12 8.57
N HIS A 54 7.06 0.88 7.82
CA HIS A 54 7.44 -0.48 7.45
C HIS A 54 7.62 -1.37 8.67
N ARG A 55 7.04 -2.57 8.63
CA ARG A 55 7.08 -3.55 9.72
C ARG A 55 8.06 -4.68 9.40
N SER A 56 8.50 -5.40 10.43
CA SER A 56 9.33 -6.61 10.25
C SER A 56 8.60 -7.74 9.51
N CYS A 57 7.28 -7.65 9.37
CA CYS A 57 6.44 -8.57 8.59
C CYS A 57 6.15 -8.08 7.16
N ASP A 58 6.68 -6.93 6.74
CA ASP A 58 6.53 -6.48 5.36
C ASP A 58 7.36 -7.39 4.46
N HIS A 59 6.69 -8.06 3.52
CA HIS A 59 7.37 -8.88 2.52
C HIS A 59 8.16 -7.97 1.59
N HIS A 60 9.49 -7.97 1.74
CA HIS A 60 10.38 -7.27 0.82
C HIS A 60 10.42 -8.02 -0.51
N ILE A 61 9.97 -7.37 -1.59
CA ILE A 61 10.18 -7.84 -2.96
C ILE A 61 11.32 -7.00 -3.52
N GLU A 62 12.50 -7.60 -3.65
CA GLU A 62 13.63 -6.96 -4.32
C GLU A 62 13.28 -6.78 -5.81
N LEU A 63 13.19 -5.53 -6.25
CA LEU A 63 12.90 -5.21 -7.64
C LEU A 63 14.21 -5.01 -8.39
N GLU A 64 14.71 -6.07 -9.02
CA GLU A 64 15.83 -5.99 -9.96
C GLU A 64 15.31 -6.11 -11.40
N GLY A 65 15.54 -5.09 -12.23
CA GLY A 65 15.12 -5.14 -13.64
C GLY A 65 15.22 -3.83 -14.40
N LEU A 66 15.16 -3.91 -15.72
CA LEU A 66 15.16 -2.76 -16.64
C LEU A 66 13.75 -2.18 -16.90
N LEU A 67 12.71 -2.87 -16.43
CA LEU A 67 11.33 -2.46 -16.60
C LEU A 67 10.92 -1.46 -15.52
N PRO A 68 9.86 -0.67 -15.74
CA PRO A 68 9.28 0.15 -14.69
C PRO A 68 8.92 -0.71 -13.46
N PRO A 69 9.09 -0.21 -12.22
CA PRO A 69 8.88 -1.00 -10.99
C PRO A 69 7.54 -1.74 -10.93
N PHE A 70 6.46 -1.11 -11.40
CA PHE A 70 5.12 -1.74 -11.44
C PHE A 70 5.06 -2.95 -12.38
N GLN A 71 5.83 -2.96 -13.47
CA GLN A 71 5.88 -4.09 -14.39
C GLN A 71 6.67 -5.25 -13.78
N ILE A 72 7.78 -4.95 -13.10
CA ILE A 72 8.55 -5.94 -12.33
C ILE A 72 7.64 -6.59 -11.28
N LEU A 73 6.85 -5.78 -10.57
CA LEU A 73 5.94 -6.28 -9.54
C LEU A 73 4.86 -7.21 -10.11
N LYS A 74 4.26 -6.85 -11.25
CA LYS A 74 3.29 -7.72 -11.94
C LYS A 74 3.91 -9.05 -12.34
N GLU A 75 5.11 -9.04 -12.91
CA GLU A 75 5.82 -10.26 -13.29
C GLU A 75 6.18 -11.10 -12.07
N ALA A 76 6.72 -10.47 -11.03
CA ALA A 76 7.05 -11.12 -9.76
C ALA A 76 5.83 -11.84 -9.16
N PHE A 77 4.68 -11.19 -9.04
CA PHE A 77 3.48 -11.82 -8.47
C PHE A 77 2.85 -12.90 -9.34
N THR A 78 3.13 -12.92 -10.65
CA THR A 78 2.51 -13.85 -11.59
C THR A 78 3.42 -15.00 -12.02
N THR A 79 4.64 -15.07 -11.46
CA THR A 79 5.64 -16.08 -11.82
C THR A 79 6.29 -16.71 -10.59
N ALA A 80 6.95 -17.84 -10.80
CA ALA A 80 7.83 -18.43 -9.80
C ALA A 80 9.02 -17.49 -9.50
N PRO A 81 9.55 -17.46 -8.26
CA PRO A 81 9.25 -18.34 -7.14
C PRO A 81 8.10 -17.88 -6.23
N ILE A 82 7.49 -16.73 -6.52
CA ILE A 82 6.44 -16.15 -5.67
C ILE A 82 5.14 -16.92 -5.86
N LEU A 83 4.70 -17.14 -7.10
CA LEU A 83 3.51 -17.95 -7.39
C LEU A 83 3.86 -19.45 -7.47
N SER A 84 3.07 -20.30 -6.84
CA SER A 84 3.26 -21.76 -6.85
C SER A 84 2.07 -22.49 -7.49
N HIS A 85 2.29 -23.73 -7.91
CA HIS A 85 1.21 -24.57 -8.44
C HIS A 85 0.39 -25.18 -7.30
N PHE A 86 -0.94 -25.17 -7.46
CA PHE A 86 -1.86 -25.84 -6.53
C PHE A 86 -1.56 -27.34 -6.43
N ASN A 87 -1.45 -27.83 -5.19
CA ASN A 87 -1.32 -29.25 -4.88
C ASN A 87 -2.50 -29.70 -4.02
N PRO A 88 -3.39 -30.60 -4.50
CA PRO A 88 -4.59 -31.02 -3.77
C PRO A 88 -4.31 -31.77 -2.46
N SER A 89 -3.07 -32.23 -2.26
CA SER A 89 -2.68 -32.94 -1.04
C SER A 89 -2.25 -31.99 0.09
N LEU A 90 -2.09 -30.70 -0.21
CA LEU A 90 -1.64 -29.68 0.76
C LEU A 90 -2.82 -28.84 1.25
N PRO A 91 -2.84 -28.45 2.54
CA PRO A 91 -3.88 -27.58 3.09
C PRO A 91 -3.84 -26.20 2.46
N THR A 92 -5.01 -25.65 2.16
CA THR A 92 -5.17 -24.32 1.57
C THR A 92 -5.64 -23.32 2.62
N PHE A 93 -5.08 -22.11 2.58
CA PHE A 93 -5.38 -21.01 3.48
C PHE A 93 -5.93 -19.83 2.67
N VAL A 94 -6.98 -19.19 3.18
CA VAL A 94 -7.54 -17.96 2.62
C VAL A 94 -7.32 -16.85 3.65
N GLU A 95 -6.58 -15.82 3.27
CA GLU A 95 -6.52 -14.57 4.03
C GLU A 95 -7.39 -13.54 3.32
N THR A 96 -8.28 -12.90 4.06
CA THR A 96 -9.23 -11.92 3.53
C THR A 96 -9.05 -10.59 4.23
N ASP A 97 -9.12 -9.51 3.47
CA ASP A 97 -9.22 -8.15 4.00
C ASP A 97 -10.34 -7.40 3.29
N ALA A 98 -11.03 -6.53 4.02
CA ALA A 98 -12.24 -5.87 3.55
C ALA A 98 -12.33 -4.45 4.12
N SER A 99 -12.71 -3.52 3.26
CA SER A 99 -13.14 -2.18 3.64
C SER A 99 -14.58 -1.95 3.17
N VAL A 100 -15.12 -0.77 3.47
CA VAL A 100 -16.43 -0.35 2.96
C VAL A 100 -16.46 -0.26 1.42
N TYR A 101 -15.30 -0.14 0.77
CA TYR A 101 -15.20 0.08 -0.68
C TYR A 101 -14.71 -1.14 -1.45
N ALA A 102 -13.93 -2.03 -0.84
CA ALA A 102 -13.28 -3.12 -1.55
C ALA A 102 -13.14 -4.38 -0.69
N LEU A 103 -13.08 -5.53 -1.36
CA LEU A 103 -12.79 -6.83 -0.79
C LEU A 103 -11.53 -7.39 -1.48
N ALA A 104 -10.64 -7.97 -0.70
CA ALA A 104 -9.43 -8.63 -1.18
C ALA A 104 -9.25 -9.98 -0.49
N ALA A 105 -8.68 -10.94 -1.22
CA ALA A 105 -8.29 -12.22 -0.65
C ALA A 105 -7.03 -12.75 -1.32
N VAL A 106 -6.22 -13.46 -0.54
CA VAL A 106 -5.07 -14.22 -1.03
C VAL A 106 -5.26 -15.69 -0.68
N LEU A 107 -5.22 -16.54 -1.70
CA LEU A 107 -5.22 -17.99 -1.55
C LEU A 107 -3.77 -18.49 -1.46
N SER A 108 -3.45 -19.39 -0.53
CA SER A 108 -2.08 -19.87 -0.37
C SER A 108 -2.00 -21.33 0.09
N GLN A 109 -0.89 -21.98 -0.21
CA GLN A 109 -0.52 -23.31 0.27
C GLN A 109 0.88 -23.27 0.92
N VAL A 110 1.09 -24.14 1.91
CA VAL A 110 2.41 -24.29 2.57
C VAL A 110 3.13 -25.48 1.93
N ASN A 111 4.35 -25.24 1.43
CA ASN A 111 5.25 -26.25 0.89
C ASN A 111 6.59 -26.25 1.67
N ASP A 112 7.60 -26.97 1.18
CA ASP A 112 8.91 -27.08 1.83
C ASP A 112 9.67 -25.74 1.93
N SER A 113 9.35 -24.75 1.08
CA SER A 113 9.96 -23.42 1.08
C SER A 113 9.17 -22.36 1.87
N GLY A 114 7.97 -22.69 2.36
CA GLY A 114 7.14 -21.80 3.17
C GLY A 114 5.71 -21.66 2.64
N LYS A 115 5.05 -20.54 2.95
CA LYS A 115 3.70 -20.23 2.47
C LYS A 115 3.81 -19.49 1.14
N HIS A 116 3.16 -20.02 0.10
CA HIS A 116 3.15 -19.44 -1.24
C HIS A 116 1.73 -19.20 -1.75
N PRO A 117 1.47 -18.08 -2.45
CA PRO A 117 0.24 -17.88 -3.18
C PRO A 117 0.08 -18.90 -4.32
N ILE A 118 -1.18 -19.27 -4.59
CA ILE A 118 -1.60 -20.26 -5.62
C ILE A 118 -2.82 -19.79 -6.40
#